data_AF-A0A9E3L4M5-F1
#
_entry.id   AF-A0A9E3L4M5-F1
#
_cell.length_a   1.000
_cell.length_b   1.000
_cell.length_c   1.000
_cell.angle_alpha   90.00
_cell.angle_beta   90.00
_cell.angle_gamma   90.00
#
_symmetry.space_group_name_H-M   'P 1'
#
loop_
_entity.id
_entity.type
_entity.pdbx_description
1 polymer ?
#
loop_
_entity_poly.entity_id
_entity_poly.type
_entity_poly.pdbx_seq_one_letter_code
_entity_poly.pdbx_strand_id
1 'polypeptide(L)'
;MPEKLDDLLPTAKDIQKQAALKEAEKADQHARAAAAAEAEKRALIEKLSKPSGLSEDEKVKLASSVIQRAVRNGLSEVQVYRFPNILCTDKGRAINQMESGWEKTLTGIPKEIFQLWSDYLKSRGYRIRYQVIDFPGGMPGDIGITISWKTD
;
A
#
# COMPACT_ATOMS: atom_id res chain seq x y z
N MET A 1 -0.81 13.37 59.28
CA MET A 1 0.59 13.84 59.38
C MET A 1 0.78 14.87 58.28
N PRO A 2 1.44 16.02 58.52
CA PRO A 2 1.66 16.98 57.45
C PRO A 2 2.54 16.33 56.38
N GLU A 3 2.11 16.37 55.12
CA GLU A 3 2.96 16.00 53.99
C GLU A 3 4.23 16.85 54.05
N LYS A 4 5.41 16.21 53.92
CA LYS A 4 6.67 16.95 53.98
C LYS A 4 6.71 17.88 52.78
N LEU A 5 7.11 19.13 53.00
CA LEU A 5 7.17 20.16 51.95
C LEU A 5 7.99 19.70 50.72
N ASP A 6 9.01 18.87 50.94
CA ASP A 6 9.84 18.27 49.89
C ASP A 6 9.09 17.25 49.01
N ASP A 7 8.05 16.58 49.54
CA ASP A 7 7.20 15.67 48.78
C ASP A 7 6.24 16.45 47.86
N LEU A 8 5.83 17.66 48.29
CA LEU A 8 4.93 18.55 47.53
C LEU A 8 5.68 19.44 46.53
N LEU A 9 6.94 19.78 46.81
CA LEU A 9 7.78 20.68 46.01
C LEU A 9 9.18 20.07 45.83
N PRO A 10 9.31 19.00 45.01
CA PRO A 10 10.61 18.40 44.72
C PRO A 10 11.56 19.41 44.06
N THR A 11 12.86 19.17 44.17
CA THR A 11 13.85 20.11 43.66
C THR A 11 13.79 20.22 42.13
N ALA A 12 14.26 21.34 41.58
CA ALA A 12 14.36 21.52 40.13
C ALA A 12 15.15 20.38 39.45
N LYS A 13 16.16 19.83 40.14
CA LYS A 13 16.96 18.69 39.64
C LYS A 13 16.13 17.40 39.58
N ASP A 14 15.28 17.16 40.57
CA ASP A 14 14.39 16.00 40.59
C ASP A 14 13.31 16.11 39.52
N ILE A 15 12.72 17.30 39.34
CA ILE A 15 11.78 17.58 38.25
C ILE A 15 12.43 17.39 36.88
N GLN A 16 13.66 17.89 36.67
CA GLN A 16 14.41 17.69 35.43
C GLN A 16 14.67 16.21 35.15
N LYS A 17 15.05 15.44 36.18
CA LYS A 17 15.26 13.99 36.06
C LYS A 17 13.96 13.28 35.69
N GLN A 18 12.83 13.61 36.32
CA GLN A 18 11.52 13.04 35.99
C GLN A 18 11.09 13.39 34.56
N ALA A 19 11.30 14.64 34.12
CA ALA A 19 11.01 15.07 32.76
C ALA A 19 11.85 14.31 31.73
N ALA A 20 13.16 14.14 31.98
CA ALA A 20 14.05 13.37 31.12
C ALA A 20 13.63 11.89 31.00
N LEU A 21 13.21 11.27 32.11
CA LEU A 21 12.70 9.89 32.11
C LEU A 21 11.42 9.77 31.27
N LYS A 22 10.44 10.67 31.46
CA LYS A 22 9.19 10.66 30.67
C LYS A 22 9.44 10.88 29.18
N GLU A 23 10.40 11.74 28.83
CA GLU A 23 10.75 11.97 27.43
C GLU A 23 11.42 10.74 26.81
N ALA A 24 12.31 10.09 27.55
CA ALA A 24 12.92 8.83 27.11
C ALA A 24 11.88 7.72 26.92
N GLU A 25 10.90 7.59 27.83
CA GLU A 25 9.79 6.64 27.69
C GLU A 25 8.94 6.91 26.45
N LYS A 26 8.60 8.17 26.18
CA LYS A 26 7.86 8.55 24.96
C LYS A 26 8.67 8.24 23.71
N ALA A 27 9.96 8.58 23.69
CA ALA A 27 10.84 8.29 22.56
C ALA A 27 10.93 6.78 22.28
N ASP A 28 11.04 5.95 23.32
CA ASP A 28 11.02 4.48 23.19
C ASP A 28 9.67 3.97 22.66
N GLN A 29 8.55 4.49 23.18
CA GLN A 29 7.22 4.15 22.65
C GLN A 29 7.07 4.50 21.17
N HIS A 30 7.51 5.69 20.76
CA HIS A 30 7.49 6.11 19.36
C HIS A 30 8.39 5.22 18.49
N ALA A 31 9.59 4.88 18.96
CA ALA A 31 10.51 3.99 18.25
C ALA A 31 9.91 2.58 18.07
N ARG A 32 9.28 2.02 19.10
CA ARG A 32 8.60 0.71 19.02
C ARG A 32 7.42 0.74 18.04
N ALA A 33 6.60 1.79 18.09
CA ALA A 33 5.48 1.95 17.17
C ALA A 33 5.96 2.05 15.71
N ALA A 34 7.00 2.83 15.46
CA ALA A 34 7.60 2.95 14.12
C ALA A 34 8.19 1.62 13.63
N ALA A 35 8.89 0.89 14.50
CA ALA A 35 9.45 -0.42 14.17
C ALA A 35 8.35 -1.45 13.84
N ALA A 36 7.24 -1.45 14.60
CA ALA A 36 6.10 -2.31 14.33
C ALA A 36 5.43 -1.99 12.99
N ALA A 37 5.21 -0.71 12.68
CA ALA A 37 4.64 -0.28 11.40
C ALA A 37 5.53 -0.66 10.20
N GLU A 38 6.86 -0.51 10.33
CA GLU A 38 7.81 -0.92 9.30
C GLU A 38 7.84 -2.44 9.12
N ALA A 39 7.73 -3.22 10.20
CA ALA A 39 7.65 -4.68 10.14
C ALA A 39 6.36 -5.14 9.44
N GLU A 40 5.22 -4.54 9.76
CA GLU A 40 3.94 -4.82 9.10
C GLU A 40 4.00 -4.49 7.60
N LYS A 41 4.56 -3.32 7.25
CA LYS A 41 4.78 -2.91 5.86
C LYS A 41 5.65 -3.93 5.10
N ARG A 42 6.76 -4.38 5.69
CA ARG A 42 7.64 -5.38 5.08
C ARG A 42 6.93 -6.71 4.88
N ALA A 43 6.21 -7.19 5.88
CA ALA A 43 5.45 -8.44 5.78
C ALA A 43 4.37 -8.37 4.69
N LEU A 44 3.69 -7.22 4.57
CA LEU A 44 2.74 -6.98 3.50
C LEU A 44 3.42 -7.01 2.13
N ILE A 45 4.52 -6.28 1.95
CA ILE A 45 5.28 -6.29 0.69
C ILE A 45 5.72 -7.71 0.33
N GLU A 46 6.25 -8.47 1.29
CA GLU A 46 6.66 -9.85 1.05
C GLU A 46 5.49 -10.72 0.58
N LYS A 47 4.33 -10.63 1.25
CA LYS A 47 3.12 -11.35 0.85
C LYS A 47 2.68 -10.98 -0.57
N LEU A 48 2.67 -9.69 -0.91
CA LEU A 48 2.24 -9.19 -2.21
C LEU A 48 3.23 -9.49 -3.35
N SER A 49 4.51 -9.67 -3.01
CA SER A 49 5.56 -10.02 -3.97
C SER A 49 5.46 -11.47 -4.47
N LYS A 50 4.76 -12.33 -3.72
CA LYS A 50 4.54 -13.73 -4.06
C LYS A 50 3.27 -13.90 -4.90
N PRO A 51 3.16 -15.00 -5.66
CA PRO A 51 1.91 -15.39 -6.29
C PRO A 51 0.74 -15.41 -5.30
N SER A 52 -0.47 -15.10 -5.77
CA SER A 52 -1.66 -15.03 -4.89
C SER A 52 -2.06 -16.38 -4.28
N GLY A 53 -1.59 -17.49 -4.86
CA GLY A 53 -1.98 -18.85 -4.48
C GLY A 53 -3.39 -19.23 -4.95
N LEU A 54 -4.11 -18.32 -5.61
CA LEU A 54 -5.43 -18.59 -6.18
C LEU A 54 -5.30 -19.39 -7.48
N SER A 55 -6.24 -20.30 -7.70
CA SER A 55 -6.47 -20.92 -9.01
C SER A 55 -6.94 -19.89 -10.03
N GLU A 56 -6.84 -20.22 -11.31
CA GLU A 56 -7.29 -19.35 -12.39
C GLU A 56 -8.79 -19.02 -12.30
N ASP A 57 -9.63 -20.03 -12.05
CA ASP A 57 -11.07 -19.86 -11.86
C ASP A 57 -11.40 -18.91 -10.70
N GLU A 58 -10.65 -18.97 -9.60
CA GLU A 58 -10.84 -18.06 -8.46
C GLU A 58 -10.47 -16.62 -8.83
N LYS A 59 -9.38 -16.42 -9.58
CA LYS A 59 -8.98 -15.08 -10.07
C LYS A 59 -10.04 -14.50 -11.01
N VAL A 60 -10.55 -15.30 -11.95
CA VAL A 60 -11.61 -14.90 -12.88
C VAL A 60 -12.91 -14.57 -12.12
N LYS A 61 -13.31 -15.39 -11.15
CA LYS A 61 -14.50 -15.14 -10.30
C LYS A 61 -14.37 -13.84 -9.50
N LEU A 62 -13.18 -13.57 -8.94
CA LEU A 62 -12.91 -12.33 -8.20
C LEU A 62 -13.03 -11.11 -9.11
N ALA A 63 -12.36 -11.13 -10.26
CA ALA A 63 -12.42 -10.05 -11.24
C ALA A 63 -13.85 -9.80 -11.72
N SER A 64 -14.58 -10.86 -12.07
CA SER A 64 -15.99 -10.79 -12.47
C SER A 64 -16.85 -10.16 -11.38
N SER A 65 -16.70 -10.59 -10.12
CA SER A 65 -17.47 -10.06 -8.99
C SER A 65 -17.25 -8.56 -8.78
N VAL A 66 -16.01 -8.10 -8.88
CA VAL A 66 -15.64 -6.68 -8.75
C VAL A 66 -16.23 -5.85 -9.89
N ILE A 67 -16.08 -6.31 -11.14
CA ILE A 67 -16.61 -5.64 -12.33
C ILE A 67 -18.14 -5.55 -12.26
N GLN A 68 -18.82 -6.67 -11.98
CA GLN A 68 -20.28 -6.72 -11.89
C GLN A 68 -20.82 -5.81 -10.78
N ARG A 69 -20.11 -5.68 -9.65
CA ARG A 69 -20.46 -4.72 -8.60
C ARG A 69 -20.36 -3.28 -9.10
N ALA A 70 -19.27 -2.94 -9.80
CA ALA A 70 -19.08 -1.60 -10.36
C ALA A 70 -20.15 -1.26 -11.41
N VAL A 71 -20.50 -2.20 -12.29
CA VAL A 71 -21.57 -2.05 -13.28
C VAL A 71 -22.93 -1.80 -12.59
N ARG A 72 -23.27 -2.55 -11.54
CA ARG A 72 -24.52 -2.32 -10.78
C ARG A 72 -24.58 -0.92 -10.16
N ASN A 73 -23.44 -0.30 -9.91
CA ASN A 73 -23.32 1.06 -9.40
C ASN A 73 -23.25 2.11 -10.51
N GLY A 74 -23.53 1.75 -11.77
CA GLY A 74 -23.49 2.66 -12.93
C GLY A 74 -22.09 3.09 -13.33
N LEU A 75 -21.04 2.40 -12.86
CA LEU A 75 -19.67 2.74 -13.21
C LEU A 75 -19.28 2.12 -14.54
N SER A 76 -18.34 2.78 -15.21
CA SER A 76 -17.75 2.32 -16.47
C SER A 76 -16.29 1.86 -16.33
N GLU A 77 -15.74 2.04 -15.13
CA GLU A 77 -14.41 1.61 -14.72
C GLU A 77 -14.36 1.41 -13.21
N VAL A 78 -13.36 0.67 -12.73
CA VAL A 78 -13.13 0.44 -11.30
C VAL A 78 -11.66 0.21 -11.01
N GLN A 79 -11.15 0.85 -9.96
CA GLN A 79 -9.83 0.51 -9.41
C GLN A 79 -9.93 -0.83 -8.69
N VAL A 80 -9.32 -1.86 -9.29
CA VAL A 80 -9.38 -3.25 -8.78
C VAL A 80 -8.27 -3.54 -7.78
N TYR A 81 -7.21 -2.74 -7.77
CA TYR A 81 -6.07 -2.97 -6.89
C TYR A 81 -5.23 -1.71 -6.67
N ARG A 82 -4.51 -1.68 -5.55
CA ARG A 82 -3.51 -0.67 -5.20
C ARG A 82 -2.32 -1.37 -4.56
N PHE A 83 -1.10 -0.98 -4.93
CA PHE A 83 0.11 -1.60 -4.42
C PHE A 83 1.30 -0.62 -4.37
N PRO A 84 2.31 -0.84 -3.51
CA PRO A 84 3.49 0.01 -3.45
C PRO A 84 4.41 -0.19 -4.64
N ASN A 85 5.02 0.89 -5.15
CA ASN A 85 5.96 0.85 -6.29
C ASN A 85 7.09 -0.18 -6.17
N ILE A 86 7.42 -0.63 -4.97
CA ILE A 86 8.48 -1.60 -4.70
C ILE A 86 8.19 -2.97 -5.34
N LEU A 87 6.93 -3.24 -5.71
CA LEU A 87 6.57 -4.43 -6.51
C LEU A 87 6.80 -4.22 -8.02
N CYS A 88 7.42 -3.12 -8.42
CA CYS A 88 8.00 -2.92 -9.73
C CYS A 88 9.53 -2.97 -9.60
N THR A 89 10.21 -3.72 -10.47
CA THR A 89 11.69 -3.83 -10.46
C THR A 89 12.40 -2.49 -10.63
N ASP A 90 11.71 -1.50 -11.19
CA ASP A 90 12.18 -0.15 -11.46
C ASP A 90 11.51 0.93 -10.58
N LYS A 91 10.86 0.52 -9.49
CA LYS A 91 10.13 1.39 -8.56
C LYS A 91 9.07 2.27 -9.25
N GLY A 92 8.42 1.74 -10.29
CA GLY A 92 7.28 2.40 -10.94
C GLY A 92 7.66 3.50 -11.93
N ARG A 93 8.95 3.67 -12.25
CA ARG A 93 9.43 4.68 -13.22
C ARG A 93 8.80 4.49 -14.59
N ALA A 94 8.84 3.28 -15.14
CA ALA A 94 8.32 2.97 -16.47
C ALA A 94 6.81 3.24 -16.57
N ILE A 95 6.06 2.94 -15.51
CA ILE A 95 4.63 3.27 -15.42
C ILE A 95 4.43 4.79 -15.42
N ASN A 96 5.18 5.52 -14.60
CA ASN A 96 5.09 6.98 -14.50
C ASN A 96 5.37 7.69 -15.84
N GLN A 97 6.33 7.16 -16.62
CA GLN A 97 6.72 7.72 -17.91
C GLN A 97 5.96 7.11 -19.10
N MET A 98 5.00 6.21 -18.84
CA MET A 98 4.25 5.48 -19.87
C MET A 98 5.16 4.77 -20.89
N GLU A 99 6.31 4.26 -20.44
CA GLU A 99 7.29 3.58 -21.27
C GLU A 99 6.69 2.31 -21.89
N SER A 100 6.94 2.07 -23.19
CA SER A 100 6.59 0.78 -23.79
C SER A 100 7.32 -0.36 -23.07
N GLY A 101 6.59 -1.41 -22.68
CA GLY A 101 7.17 -2.54 -21.96
C GLY A 101 7.17 -2.40 -20.44
N TRP A 102 6.53 -1.36 -19.87
CA TRP A 102 6.42 -1.17 -18.42
C TRP A 102 5.87 -2.39 -17.69
N GLU A 103 5.03 -3.21 -18.34
CA GLU A 103 4.44 -4.42 -17.76
C GLU A 103 5.50 -5.45 -17.35
N LYS A 104 6.69 -5.40 -17.95
CA LYS A 104 7.82 -6.28 -17.62
C LYS A 104 8.45 -5.97 -16.27
N THR A 105 8.20 -4.77 -15.72
CA THR A 105 8.73 -4.39 -14.41
C THR A 105 7.86 -4.92 -13.27
N LEU A 106 6.62 -5.31 -13.54
CA LEU A 106 5.70 -5.85 -12.54
C LEU A 106 6.20 -7.16 -11.93
N THR A 107 6.01 -7.31 -10.63
CA THR A 107 6.27 -8.55 -9.88
C THR A 107 5.05 -8.94 -9.04
N GLY A 108 5.02 -10.17 -8.52
CA GLY A 108 3.97 -10.63 -7.60
C GLY A 108 2.55 -10.49 -8.12
N ILE A 109 1.62 -10.15 -7.22
CA ILE A 109 0.19 -9.99 -7.52
C ILE A 109 -0.08 -8.96 -8.64
N PRO A 110 0.57 -7.77 -8.69
CA PRO A 110 0.40 -6.84 -9.81
C PRO A 110 0.65 -7.46 -11.19
N LYS A 111 1.65 -8.33 -11.31
CA LYS A 111 1.94 -9.06 -12.55
C LYS A 111 0.84 -10.08 -12.87
N GLU A 112 0.34 -10.79 -11.87
CA GLU A 112 -0.77 -11.73 -12.06
C GLU A 112 -2.04 -11.05 -12.56
N ILE A 113 -2.36 -9.86 -12.03
CA ILE A 113 -3.53 -9.08 -12.48
C ILE A 113 -3.37 -8.67 -13.94
N PHE A 114 -2.17 -8.23 -14.35
CA PHE A 114 -1.88 -7.90 -15.74
C PHE A 114 -2.07 -9.13 -16.65
N GLN A 115 -1.56 -10.28 -16.23
CA GLN A 115 -1.66 -11.54 -16.97
C GLN A 115 -3.13 -11.97 -17.14
N LEU A 116 -3.92 -11.95 -16.06
CA LEU A 116 -5.36 -12.25 -16.10
C LEU A 116 -6.10 -11.32 -17.07
N TRP A 117 -5.79 -10.02 -17.04
CA TRP A 117 -6.37 -9.08 -18.00
C TRP A 117 -5.95 -9.42 -19.44
N SER A 118 -4.67 -9.69 -19.67
CA SER A 118 -4.14 -10.02 -20.99
C SER A 118 -4.81 -11.26 -21.58
N ASP A 119 -4.96 -12.31 -20.78
CA ASP A 119 -5.45 -13.62 -21.23
C ASP A 119 -6.97 -13.62 -21.45
N TYR A 120 -7.73 -12.98 -20.55
CA TYR A 120 -9.18 -13.08 -20.53
C TYR A 120 -9.90 -11.80 -20.91
N LEU A 121 -9.46 -10.65 -20.40
CA LEU A 121 -10.26 -9.43 -20.47
C LEU A 121 -9.97 -8.59 -21.72
N LYS A 122 -8.72 -8.56 -22.18
CA LYS A 122 -8.28 -7.76 -23.33
C LYS A 122 -9.03 -8.10 -24.61
N SER A 123 -9.15 -9.39 -24.94
CA SER A 123 -9.88 -9.87 -26.13
C SER A 123 -11.39 -9.61 -26.06
N ARG A 124 -11.92 -9.33 -24.87
CA ARG A 124 -13.34 -9.00 -24.61
C ARG A 124 -13.60 -7.49 -24.59
N GLY A 125 -12.61 -6.66 -24.92
CA GLY A 125 -12.74 -5.20 -25.02
C GLY A 125 -12.49 -4.43 -23.72
N TYR A 126 -12.14 -5.11 -22.62
CA TYR A 126 -11.74 -4.40 -21.40
C TYR A 126 -10.35 -3.78 -21.57
N ARG A 127 -10.17 -2.58 -21.02
CA ARG A 127 -8.88 -1.90 -20.95
C ARG A 127 -8.35 -1.93 -19.53
N ILE A 128 -7.03 -1.92 -19.38
CA ILE A 128 -6.35 -1.83 -18.09
C ILE A 128 -5.45 -0.60 -18.06
N ARG A 129 -5.36 0.06 -16.90
CA ARG A 129 -4.48 1.20 -16.65
C ARG A 129 -3.74 0.98 -15.34
N TYR A 130 -2.43 1.14 -15.37
CA TYR A 130 -1.58 1.25 -14.19
C TYR A 130 -1.14 2.71 -14.09
N GLN A 131 -1.30 3.32 -12.93
CA GLN A 131 -0.97 4.74 -12.73
C GLN A 131 -0.42 4.97 -11.33
N VAL A 132 0.57 5.84 -11.20
CA VAL A 132 1.03 6.34 -9.91
C VAL A 132 -0.09 7.19 -9.30
N ILE A 133 -0.47 6.90 -8.06
CA ILE A 133 -1.60 7.57 -7.39
C ILE A 133 -1.14 8.51 -6.28
N ASP A 134 0.10 8.40 -5.80
CA ASP A 134 0.70 9.35 -4.88
C ASP A 134 2.20 9.54 -5.13
N PHE A 135 2.73 10.67 -4.62
CA PHE A 135 4.11 11.10 -4.83
C PHE A 135 4.79 11.50 -3.50
N PRO A 136 4.99 10.57 -2.55
CA PRO A 136 5.65 10.87 -1.29
C PRO A 136 7.07 11.40 -1.52
N GLY A 137 7.36 12.60 -1.02
CA GLY A 137 8.66 13.26 -1.22
C GLY A 137 8.96 13.58 -2.69
N GLY A 138 7.94 13.69 -3.54
CA GLY A 138 8.09 13.97 -4.98
C GLY A 138 8.46 12.75 -5.84
N MET A 139 8.52 11.55 -5.25
CA MET A 139 8.85 10.30 -5.94
C MET A 139 7.59 9.44 -6.10
N PRO A 140 7.45 8.63 -7.18
CA PRO A 140 6.33 7.71 -7.31
C PRO A 140 6.15 6.84 -6.07
N GLY A 141 4.95 6.76 -5.51
CA GLY A 141 4.63 5.94 -4.34
C GLY A 141 3.77 4.75 -4.73
N ASP A 142 2.49 4.76 -4.35
CA ASP A 142 1.58 3.68 -4.69
C ASP A 142 1.12 3.77 -6.15
N ILE A 143 0.76 2.61 -6.69
CA ILE A 143 0.28 2.41 -8.05
C ILE A 143 -1.13 1.81 -7.97
N GLY A 144 -2.08 2.44 -8.68
CA GLY A 144 -3.44 1.95 -8.85
C GLY A 144 -3.58 1.15 -10.14
N ILE A 145 -4.37 0.07 -10.09
CA ILE A 145 -4.77 -0.74 -11.25
C ILE A 145 -6.25 -0.51 -11.49
N THR A 146 -6.60 0.02 -12.67
CA THR A 146 -7.99 0.27 -13.07
C THR A 146 -8.37 -0.56 -14.28
N ILE A 147 -9.54 -1.19 -14.23
CA ILE A 147 -10.17 -1.87 -15.38
C ILE A 147 -11.33 -1.01 -15.87
N SER A 148 -11.42 -0.77 -17.18
CA SER A 148 -12.51 -0.01 -17.80
C SER A 148 -13.17 -0.77 -18.94
N TRP A 149 -14.47 -0.55 -19.13
CA TRP A 149 -15.30 -1.11 -20.21
C TRP A 149 -16.11 -0.05 -20.96
N LYS A 150 -15.65 1.21 -20.93
CA LYS A 150 -16.12 2.20 -21.91
C LYS A 150 -15.67 1.80 -23.30
N THR A 151 -16.64 1.61 -24.19
CA THR A 151 -16.45 1.86 -25.62
C THR A 151 -16.27 3.36 -25.81
N ASP A 152 -15.17 3.75 -26.45
CA ASP A 152 -15.06 5.10 -27.02
C ASP A 152 -16.05 5.27 -28.18
#